data_AF-A0A6L5XK98-F1
#
_entry.id   AF-A0A6L5XK98-F1
#
_cell.length_a   1.000
_cell.length_b   1.000
_cell.length_c   1.000
_cell.angle_alpha   90.00
_cell.angle_beta   90.00
_cell.angle_gamma   90.00
#
_symmetry.space_group_name_H-M   'P 1'
#
loop_
_entity.id
_entity.type
_entity.pdbx_description
1 polymer ?
#
loop_
_entity_poly.entity_id
_entity_poly.type
_entity_poly.pdbx_seq_one_letter_code
_entity_poly.pdbx_strand_id
1 'polypeptide(L)'
;MFEQEKIAVSRLRQAYNLSATEADNLVLSLWPSKAFPLELWQEAHETYWRSFAERNASLYGLEIPSLPEVGDAQTFNSYLLSCDVMLFFQKLSRCIHVHALELGLRHILENSHDEPDAVFPEERQTLLNALSKSLGYQPVEYDQSMRKEDDGFQEDSPAFIPVSYYHIISRIFLNTILVDRTAAIRLLHEYPWQEVKGLTRAVVEAALKPDSSSSSLPPVESNPSAETVTEVLAEDGKLVFRVPAALWQGKPDPAVRDAMKASYPRAVIAYVLLHWCGPGSPGPDHKTPQGRKTHVGRLLAEKEYRDEKSYRNQVDTLLKEADAYTILQA
;
A
#
# COMPACT_ATOMS: atom_id res chain seq x y z
N MET A 1 -4.43 17.09 13.64
CA MET A 1 -3.49 17.81 12.76
C MET A 1 -2.61 16.74 12.12
N PHE A 2 -3.12 16.11 11.05
CA PHE A 2 -2.44 15.01 10.38
C PHE A 2 -1.38 15.59 9.46
N GLU A 3 -0.11 15.44 9.82
CA GLU A 3 1.02 15.87 9.01
C GLU A 3 1.00 15.16 7.66
N GLN A 4 0.35 15.82 6.71
CA GLN A 4 0.66 15.99 5.30
C GLN A 4 1.36 14.90 4.45
N GLU A 5 1.39 13.64 4.86
CA GLU A 5 1.93 12.53 4.04
C GLU A 5 0.83 11.70 3.38
N LYS A 6 -0.35 11.60 3.99
CA LYS A 6 -1.45 10.82 3.43
C LYS A 6 -2.43 11.68 2.64
N ILE A 7 -3.06 11.08 1.64
CA ILE A 7 -4.13 11.69 0.85
C ILE A 7 -5.18 10.63 0.51
N ALA A 8 -6.45 11.03 0.47
CA ALA A 8 -7.53 10.15 0.09
C ALA A 8 -7.58 9.93 -1.43
N VAL A 9 -7.91 8.71 -1.84
CA VAL A 9 -8.02 8.32 -3.25
C VAL A 9 -9.01 9.20 -4.02
N SER A 10 -10.12 9.65 -3.43
CA SER A 10 -11.05 10.60 -4.09
C SER A 10 -10.36 11.86 -4.59
N ARG A 11 -9.45 12.44 -3.80
CA ARG A 11 -8.72 13.67 -4.19
C ARG A 11 -7.77 13.39 -5.33
N LEU A 12 -7.09 12.25 -5.32
CA LEU A 12 -6.25 11.84 -6.44
C LEU A 12 -7.07 11.57 -7.70
N ARG A 13 -8.24 10.94 -7.58
CA ARG A 13 -9.16 10.73 -8.71
C ARG A 13 -9.64 12.05 -9.30
N GLN A 14 -9.98 13.02 -8.47
CA GLN A 14 -10.41 14.34 -8.92
C GLN A 14 -9.24 15.11 -9.57
N ALA A 15 -8.05 15.06 -8.97
CA ALA A 15 -6.87 15.77 -9.45
C ALA A 15 -6.37 15.23 -10.79
N TYR A 16 -6.24 13.91 -10.90
CA TYR A 16 -5.64 13.24 -12.07
C TYR A 16 -6.70 12.68 -13.04
N ASN A 17 -7.98 12.95 -12.78
CA ASN A 17 -9.13 12.44 -13.54
C ASN A 17 -9.13 10.91 -13.71
N LEU A 18 -8.80 10.18 -12.63
CA LEU A 18 -8.66 8.72 -12.67
C LEU A 18 -10.04 8.02 -12.66
N SER A 19 -10.17 7.01 -13.51
CA SER A 19 -11.27 6.05 -13.45
C SER A 19 -11.23 5.24 -12.14
N ALA A 20 -12.34 4.56 -11.82
CA ALA A 20 -12.39 3.68 -10.65
C ALA A 20 -11.35 2.54 -10.75
N THR A 21 -11.14 1.99 -11.94
CA THR A 21 -10.17 0.93 -12.19
C THR A 21 -8.73 1.42 -12.02
N GLU A 22 -8.39 2.61 -12.52
CA GLU A 22 -7.05 3.18 -12.33
C GLU A 22 -6.78 3.52 -10.87
N ALA A 23 -7.79 4.03 -10.16
CA ALA A 23 -7.71 4.29 -8.73
C ALA A 23 -7.47 3.00 -7.93
N ASP A 24 -8.14 1.91 -8.31
CA ASP A 24 -7.94 0.61 -7.68
C ASP A 24 -6.52 0.06 -7.95
N ASN A 25 -6.06 0.13 -9.20
CA ASN A 25 -4.69 -0.24 -9.57
C ASN A 25 -3.63 0.58 -8.81
N LEU A 26 -3.90 1.86 -8.57
CA LEU A 26 -3.03 2.71 -7.75
C LEU A 26 -2.95 2.21 -6.30
N VAL A 27 -4.09 1.89 -5.69
CA VAL A 27 -4.12 1.33 -4.33
C VAL A 27 -3.35 0.00 -4.28
N LEU A 28 -3.57 -0.88 -5.25
CA LEU A 28 -2.86 -2.16 -5.36
C LEU A 28 -1.35 -1.98 -5.53
N SER A 29 -0.91 -0.95 -6.26
CA SER A 29 0.51 -0.64 -6.45
C SER A 29 1.19 -0.08 -5.20
N LEU A 30 0.42 0.50 -4.28
CA LEU A 30 0.89 1.09 -3.03
C LEU A 30 0.72 0.13 -1.83
N TRP A 31 -0.08 -0.93 -1.98
CA TRP A 31 -0.23 -1.98 -1.00
C TRP A 31 1.08 -2.82 -0.88
N PRO A 32 1.48 -3.31 0.32
CA PRO A 32 0.84 -3.16 1.63
C PRO A 32 1.35 -2.00 2.49
N SER A 33 2.45 -1.35 2.12
CA SER A 33 3.14 -0.41 3.01
C SER A 33 2.74 1.04 2.87
N LYS A 34 2.08 1.42 1.76
CA LYS A 34 1.77 2.80 1.40
C LYS A 34 0.29 3.05 1.12
N ALA A 35 -0.55 2.04 1.33
CA ALA A 35 -1.99 2.14 1.27
C ALA A 35 -2.59 1.75 2.63
N PHE A 36 -3.55 2.52 3.10
CA PHE A 36 -4.16 2.41 4.42
C PHE A 36 -5.69 2.36 4.29
N PRO A 37 -6.27 1.21 3.88
CA PRO A 37 -7.67 1.11 3.49
C PRO A 37 -8.68 1.45 4.58
N LEU A 38 -8.37 1.10 5.84
CA LEU A 38 -9.29 1.22 6.96
C LEU A 38 -8.97 2.37 7.91
N GLU A 39 -7.93 3.17 7.68
CA GLU A 39 -7.47 4.16 8.65
C GLU A 39 -8.52 5.23 8.96
N LEU A 40 -9.19 5.81 7.94
CA LEU A 40 -10.30 6.74 8.17
C LEU A 40 -11.51 6.07 8.85
N TRP A 41 -11.77 4.80 8.53
CA TRP A 41 -12.87 4.05 9.15
C TRP A 41 -12.59 3.73 10.62
N GLN A 42 -11.32 3.47 10.95
CA GLN A 42 -10.85 3.26 12.31
C GLN A 42 -10.92 4.55 13.13
N GLU A 43 -10.51 5.69 12.56
CA GLU A 43 -10.65 6.99 13.21
C GLU A 43 -12.11 7.33 13.50
N ALA A 44 -12.99 7.10 12.51
CA ALA A 44 -14.42 7.32 12.68
C ALA A 44 -15.02 6.40 13.76
N HIS A 45 -14.62 5.14 13.76
CA HIS A 45 -15.02 4.17 14.78
C HIS A 45 -14.62 4.63 16.18
N GLU A 46 -13.35 4.97 16.37
CA GLU A 46 -12.78 5.42 17.64
C GLU A 46 -13.44 6.68 18.17
N THR A 47 -13.67 7.65 17.29
CA THR A 47 -14.07 8.99 17.68
C THR A 47 -15.58 9.10 17.87
N TYR A 48 -16.37 8.42 17.04
CA TYR A 48 -17.82 8.65 16.96
C TYR A 48 -18.68 7.43 17.30
N TRP A 49 -18.17 6.20 17.18
CA TRP A 49 -19.02 5.00 17.23
C TRP A 49 -18.74 4.08 18.42
N ARG A 50 -17.48 3.86 18.77
CA ARG A 50 -17.03 2.88 19.77
C ARG A 50 -17.77 3.04 21.11
N SER A 51 -17.77 4.24 21.68
CA SER A 51 -18.35 4.50 23.00
C SER A 51 -19.85 4.23 23.06
N PHE A 52 -20.58 4.52 21.98
CA PHE A 52 -22.00 4.21 21.86
C PHE A 52 -22.23 2.70 21.72
N ALA A 53 -21.41 2.03 20.89
CA ALA A 53 -21.52 0.59 20.68
C ALA A 53 -21.22 -0.19 21.97
N GLU A 54 -20.15 0.17 22.69
CA GLU A 54 -19.78 -0.44 23.99
C GLU A 54 -20.85 -0.23 25.06
N ARG A 55 -21.41 0.98 25.13
CA ARG A 55 -22.50 1.28 26.06
C ARG A 55 -23.74 0.43 25.78
N ASN A 56 -24.15 0.35 24.52
CA ASN A 56 -25.34 -0.41 24.14
C ASN A 56 -25.10 -1.93 24.23
N ALA A 57 -23.89 -2.40 23.92
CA ALA A 57 -23.48 -3.78 24.18
C ALA A 57 -23.60 -4.13 25.67
N SER A 58 -23.17 -3.24 26.55
CA SER A 58 -23.26 -3.44 28.01
C SER A 58 -24.70 -3.43 28.52
N LEU A 59 -25.56 -2.57 27.97
CA LEU A 59 -26.96 -2.44 28.41
C LEU A 59 -27.87 -3.55 27.86
N TYR A 60 -27.63 -3.97 26.62
CA TYR A 60 -28.53 -4.86 25.88
C TYR A 60 -27.93 -6.23 25.56
N GLY A 61 -26.64 -6.45 25.87
CA GLY A 61 -25.94 -7.70 25.58
C GLY A 61 -25.64 -7.92 24.10
N LEU A 62 -25.44 -6.84 23.34
CA LEU A 62 -25.16 -6.90 21.90
C LEU A 62 -23.69 -7.23 21.63
N GLU A 63 -23.43 -7.95 20.53
CA GLU A 63 -22.09 -8.10 20.00
C GLU A 63 -21.61 -6.77 19.40
N ILE A 64 -20.40 -6.35 19.75
CA ILE A 64 -19.79 -5.14 19.20
C ILE A 64 -19.21 -5.51 17.82
N PRO A 65 -19.67 -4.88 16.73
CA PRO A 65 -19.14 -5.17 15.41
C PRO A 65 -17.69 -4.70 15.31
N SER A 66 -16.81 -5.59 14.86
CA SER A 66 -15.41 -5.29 14.57
C SER A 66 -15.25 -4.75 13.15
N LEU A 67 -14.30 -3.83 12.96
CA LEU A 67 -13.81 -3.50 11.63
C LEU A 67 -13.23 -4.75 10.96
N PRO A 68 -13.38 -4.88 9.63
CA PRO A 68 -12.88 -6.04 8.91
C PRO A 68 -11.36 -6.12 8.96
N GLU A 69 -10.83 -7.33 8.84
CA GLU A 69 -9.39 -7.53 8.70
C GLU A 69 -8.95 -7.20 7.27
N VAL A 70 -7.82 -6.50 7.15
CA VAL A 70 -7.21 -6.30 5.84
C VAL A 70 -6.36 -7.51 5.51
N GLY A 71 -6.64 -8.14 4.37
CA GLY A 71 -5.85 -9.29 3.88
C GLY A 71 -4.36 -8.96 3.77
N ASP A 72 -3.52 -9.98 3.68
CA ASP A 72 -2.08 -9.81 3.52
C ASP A 72 -1.69 -9.24 2.13
N ALA A 73 -0.39 -9.13 1.87
CA ALA A 73 0.13 -8.62 0.60
C ALA A 73 -0.38 -9.39 -0.65
N GLN A 74 -0.82 -10.65 -0.49
CA GLN A 74 -1.21 -11.53 -1.60
C GLN A 74 -2.73 -11.63 -1.78
N THR A 75 -3.50 -11.33 -0.72
CA THR A 75 -4.95 -11.56 -0.67
C THR A 75 -5.77 -10.27 -0.68
N PHE A 76 -5.13 -9.11 -0.59
CA PHE A 76 -5.85 -7.83 -0.58
C PHE A 76 -6.68 -7.62 -1.85
N ASN A 77 -7.97 -7.35 -1.64
CA ASN A 77 -8.92 -7.00 -2.67
C ASN A 77 -9.82 -5.87 -2.15
N SER A 78 -9.70 -4.69 -2.76
CA SER A 78 -10.41 -3.48 -2.33
C SER A 78 -11.93 -3.63 -2.42
N TYR A 79 -12.42 -4.36 -3.43
CA TYR A 79 -13.85 -4.59 -3.64
C TYR A 79 -14.43 -5.50 -2.57
N LEU A 80 -13.78 -6.63 -2.27
CA LEU A 80 -14.23 -7.53 -1.20
C LEU A 80 -14.20 -6.80 0.16
N LEU A 81 -13.13 -6.06 0.43
CA LEU A 81 -13.04 -5.23 1.65
C LEU A 81 -14.16 -4.18 1.72
N SER A 82 -14.57 -3.60 0.58
CA SER A 82 -15.70 -2.67 0.53
C SER A 82 -17.03 -3.32 0.93
N CYS A 83 -17.23 -4.59 0.57
CA CYS A 83 -18.39 -5.37 0.98
C CYS A 83 -18.35 -5.65 2.48
N ASP A 84 -17.18 -5.99 3.02
CA ASP A 84 -17.03 -6.25 4.45
C ASP A 84 -17.23 -4.99 5.29
N VAL A 85 -16.74 -3.83 4.83
CA VAL A 85 -17.00 -2.53 5.48
C VAL A 85 -18.48 -2.15 5.42
N MET A 86 -19.16 -2.44 4.31
CA MET A 86 -20.61 -2.26 4.21
C MET A 86 -21.37 -3.12 5.22
N LEU A 87 -20.98 -4.39 5.38
CA LEU A 87 -21.57 -5.30 6.36
C LEU A 87 -21.28 -4.86 7.80
N PHE A 88 -20.06 -4.41 8.08
CA PHE A 88 -19.69 -3.80 9.34
C PHE A 88 -20.59 -2.60 9.66
N PHE A 89 -20.75 -1.67 8.72
CA PHE A 89 -21.59 -0.48 8.92
C PHE A 89 -23.06 -0.84 9.14
N GLN A 90 -23.57 -1.86 8.45
CA GLN A 90 -24.91 -2.39 8.67
C GLN A 90 -25.09 -3.00 10.06
N LYS A 91 -24.10 -3.75 10.57
CA LYS A 91 -24.16 -4.27 11.94
C LYS A 91 -24.11 -3.14 12.95
N LEU A 92 -23.19 -2.19 12.75
CA LEU A 92 -23.03 -1.02 13.61
C LEU A 92 -24.30 -0.18 13.68
N SER A 93 -25.03 -0.03 12.57
CA SER A 93 -26.26 0.77 12.55
C SER A 93 -27.38 0.24 13.45
N ARG A 94 -27.32 -1.04 13.83
CA ARG A 94 -28.24 -1.67 14.80
C ARG A 94 -27.79 -1.45 16.24
N CYS A 95 -26.51 -1.18 16.45
CA CYS A 95 -25.90 -1.04 17.77
C CYS A 95 -25.93 0.40 18.27
N ILE A 96 -26.01 1.41 17.39
CA ILE A 96 -25.87 2.82 17.78
C ILE A 96 -26.94 3.73 17.16
N HIS A 97 -27.13 4.90 17.75
CA HIS A 97 -28.10 5.88 17.28
C HIS A 97 -27.70 6.48 15.92
N VAL A 98 -28.69 6.76 15.06
CA VAL A 98 -28.50 7.30 13.71
C VAL A 98 -27.65 8.58 13.68
N HIS A 99 -27.79 9.45 14.69
CA HIS A 99 -26.98 10.66 14.80
C HIS A 99 -25.47 10.37 14.93
N ALA A 100 -25.09 9.34 15.70
CA ALA A 100 -23.68 8.96 15.84
C ALA A 100 -23.13 8.35 14.53
N LEU A 101 -23.94 7.54 13.82
CA LEU A 101 -23.60 7.04 12.49
C LEU A 101 -23.35 8.19 11.51
N GLU A 102 -24.26 9.16 11.48
CA GLU A 102 -24.19 10.31 10.60
C GLU A 102 -22.95 11.16 10.87
N LEU A 103 -22.60 11.39 12.14
CA LEU A 103 -21.37 12.12 12.52
C LEU A 103 -20.11 11.42 12.01
N GLY A 104 -19.97 10.11 12.24
CA GLY A 104 -18.80 9.36 11.77
C GLY A 104 -18.74 9.28 10.24
N LEU A 105 -19.88 9.09 9.57
CA LEU A 105 -19.92 9.09 8.10
C LEU A 105 -19.56 10.47 7.52
N ARG A 106 -20.05 11.55 8.13
CA ARG A 106 -19.69 12.92 7.76
C ARG A 106 -18.18 13.15 7.91
N HIS A 107 -17.61 12.73 9.03
CA HIS A 107 -16.16 12.83 9.26
C HIS A 107 -15.35 12.11 8.16
N ILE A 108 -15.75 10.89 7.78
CA ILE A 108 -15.09 10.17 6.68
C ILE A 108 -15.17 10.96 5.38
N LEU A 109 -16.34 11.52 5.05
CA LEU A 109 -16.54 12.29 3.82
C LEU A 109 -15.75 13.60 3.81
N GLU A 110 -15.74 14.35 4.90
CA GLU A 110 -14.96 15.60 5.04
C GLU A 110 -13.45 15.37 4.89
N ASN A 111 -12.97 14.23 5.37
CA ASN A 111 -11.56 13.88 5.30
C ASN A 111 -11.16 13.21 3.97
N SER A 112 -12.12 12.74 3.17
CA SER A 112 -11.85 12.11 1.88
C SER A 112 -12.18 12.98 0.66
N HIS A 113 -13.26 13.76 0.70
CA HIS A 113 -13.76 14.52 -0.44
C HIS A 113 -13.56 16.03 -0.24
N ASP A 114 -13.63 16.78 -1.34
CA ASP A 114 -13.58 18.25 -1.30
C ASP A 114 -14.99 18.84 -1.10
N GLU A 115 -15.98 18.20 -1.71
CA GLU A 115 -17.41 18.50 -1.54
C GLU A 115 -18.14 17.31 -0.89
N PRO A 116 -18.07 17.16 0.45
CA PRO A 116 -18.63 16.00 1.14
C PRO A 116 -20.16 15.90 0.99
N ASP A 117 -20.85 17.04 0.85
CA ASP A 117 -22.30 17.09 0.72
C ASP A 117 -22.81 16.59 -0.63
N ALA A 118 -21.98 16.68 -1.68
CA ALA A 118 -22.31 16.24 -3.03
C ALA A 118 -22.19 14.72 -3.22
N VAL A 119 -21.60 13.99 -2.26
CA VAL A 119 -21.39 12.55 -2.35
C VAL A 119 -22.71 11.82 -2.08
N PHE A 120 -23.38 11.35 -3.15
CA PHE A 120 -24.61 10.53 -3.10
C PHE A 120 -25.68 11.08 -2.12
N PRO A 121 -26.08 12.35 -2.24
CA PRO A 121 -26.93 13.01 -1.24
C PRO A 121 -28.28 12.32 -1.06
N GLU A 122 -28.90 11.87 -2.15
CA GLU A 122 -30.21 11.20 -2.11
C GLU A 122 -30.13 9.81 -1.47
N GLU A 123 -29.13 9.00 -1.84
CA GLU A 123 -28.96 7.68 -1.25
C GLU A 123 -28.57 7.76 0.23
N ARG A 124 -27.72 8.72 0.62
CA ARG A 124 -27.40 8.99 2.04
C ARG A 124 -28.64 9.36 2.83
N GLN A 125 -29.42 10.32 2.33
CA GLN A 125 -30.62 10.77 3.03
C GLN A 125 -31.65 9.65 3.12
N THR A 126 -31.78 8.83 2.08
CA THR A 126 -32.67 7.66 2.07
C THR A 126 -32.26 6.66 3.15
N LEU A 127 -30.97 6.33 3.26
CA LEU A 127 -30.44 5.44 4.30
C LEU A 127 -30.67 6.01 5.70
N LEU A 128 -30.31 7.28 5.94
CA LEU A 128 -30.48 7.93 7.24
C LEU A 128 -31.95 8.08 7.65
N ASN A 129 -32.84 8.34 6.70
CA ASN A 129 -34.28 8.38 6.95
C ASN A 129 -34.83 6.98 7.27
N ALA A 130 -34.38 5.94 6.57
CA ALA A 130 -34.75 4.56 6.86
C ALA A 130 -34.28 4.15 8.26
N LEU A 131 -33.03 4.49 8.62
CA LEU A 131 -32.47 4.28 9.95
C LEU A 131 -33.25 5.03 11.03
N SER A 132 -33.58 6.30 10.80
CA SER A 132 -34.33 7.12 11.76
C SER A 132 -35.76 6.59 11.98
N LYS A 133 -36.40 6.07 10.92
CA LYS A 133 -37.74 5.46 11.00
C LYS A 133 -37.70 4.09 11.69
N SER A 134 -36.70 3.28 11.40
CA SER A 134 -36.50 1.95 11.99
C SER A 134 -36.12 2.04 13.48
N LEU A 135 -35.26 2.99 13.84
CA LEU A 135 -34.74 3.21 15.20
C LEU A 135 -35.56 4.25 15.99
N GLY A 136 -36.81 4.52 15.58
CA GLY A 136 -37.60 5.67 16.02
C GLY A 136 -37.59 5.93 17.53
N TYR A 137 -37.00 7.07 17.93
CA TYR A 137 -37.21 7.89 19.15
C TYR A 137 -37.33 7.24 20.54
N GLN A 138 -37.09 5.96 20.69
CA GLN A 138 -36.84 5.31 21.96
C GLN A 138 -35.59 4.46 21.76
N PRO A 139 -34.64 4.43 22.72
CA PRO A 139 -33.85 3.22 22.86
C PRO A 139 -34.92 2.14 22.98
N VAL A 140 -35.07 1.30 21.95
CA VAL A 140 -35.96 0.16 21.99
C VAL A 140 -35.71 -0.41 23.38
N GLU A 141 -36.73 -0.37 24.25
CA GLU A 141 -36.73 -1.21 25.44
C GLU A 141 -36.58 -2.59 24.81
N TYR A 142 -35.32 -3.04 24.79
CA TYR A 142 -34.88 -4.17 24.00
C TYR A 142 -35.54 -5.33 24.71
N ASP A 143 -36.75 -5.64 24.25
CA ASP A 143 -37.62 -6.58 24.92
C ASP A 143 -36.82 -7.88 24.93
N GLN A 144 -36.51 -8.33 26.14
CA GLN A 144 -35.69 -9.50 26.39
C GLN A 144 -36.31 -10.76 25.75
N SER A 145 -37.54 -10.67 25.24
CA SER A 145 -38.24 -11.64 24.40
C SER A 145 -37.62 -11.89 23.01
N MET A 146 -36.79 -10.98 22.48
CA MET A 146 -36.01 -11.18 21.23
C MET A 146 -34.75 -12.03 21.44
N ARG A 147 -34.49 -12.52 22.66
CA ARG A 147 -33.50 -13.58 22.90
C ARG A 147 -34.12 -14.93 22.53
N LYS A 148 -34.17 -15.25 21.24
CA LYS A 148 -34.13 -16.66 20.86
C LYS A 148 -32.76 -16.98 20.32
N GLU A 149 -32.14 -17.92 21.03
CA GLU A 149 -30.91 -18.59 20.67
C GLU A 149 -31.10 -19.27 19.32
N ASP A 150 -30.13 -19.01 18.43
CA ASP A 150 -29.84 -19.71 17.19
C ASP A 150 -30.84 -19.55 16.02
N ASP A 151 -30.25 -19.48 14.83
CA ASP A 151 -30.84 -19.52 13.49
C ASP A 151 -31.53 -18.27 12.90
N GLY A 152 -30.78 -17.63 11.98
CA GLY A 152 -31.35 -17.11 10.74
C GLY A 152 -31.70 -15.62 10.76
N PHE A 153 -31.21 -14.92 9.74
CA PHE A 153 -31.68 -13.59 9.35
C PHE A 153 -33.21 -13.57 9.28
N GLN A 154 -33.88 -13.07 10.31
CA GLN A 154 -35.31 -12.84 10.24
C GLN A 154 -35.53 -11.50 9.55
N GLU A 155 -35.57 -11.53 8.21
CA GLU A 155 -35.91 -10.40 7.34
C GLU A 155 -37.26 -9.75 7.71
N ASP A 156 -38.11 -10.46 8.45
CA ASP A 156 -39.44 -10.05 8.89
C ASP A 156 -39.46 -9.14 10.14
N SER A 157 -38.31 -8.77 10.71
CA SER A 157 -38.27 -7.80 11.81
C SER A 157 -38.64 -6.40 11.28
N PRO A 158 -39.59 -5.67 11.89
CA PRO A 158 -40.00 -4.33 11.44
C PRO A 158 -38.86 -3.29 11.51
N ALA A 159 -37.77 -3.60 12.19
CA ALA A 159 -36.56 -2.79 12.25
C ALA A 159 -35.49 -3.18 11.19
N PHE A 160 -35.75 -4.20 10.37
CA PHE A 160 -34.78 -4.69 9.39
C PHE A 160 -34.67 -3.73 8.19
N ILE A 161 -33.46 -3.22 7.97
CA ILE A 161 -33.12 -2.45 6.77
C ILE A 161 -32.34 -3.36 5.82
N PRO A 162 -32.85 -3.60 4.60
CA PRO A 162 -32.17 -4.43 3.61
C PRO A 162 -30.76 -3.95 3.29
N VAL A 163 -29.87 -4.90 2.97
CA VAL A 163 -28.47 -4.62 2.58
C VAL A 163 -28.38 -3.61 1.43
N SER A 164 -29.40 -3.58 0.55
CA SER A 164 -29.43 -2.68 -0.59
C SER A 164 -29.38 -1.19 -0.23
N TYR A 165 -29.88 -0.81 0.95
CA TYR A 165 -29.79 0.57 1.45
C TYR A 165 -28.34 0.96 1.82
N TYR A 166 -27.48 -0.02 2.07
CA TYR A 166 -26.09 0.19 2.49
C TYR A 166 -25.10 0.17 1.33
N HIS A 167 -25.52 -0.10 0.08
CA HIS A 167 -24.64 -0.13 -1.10
C HIS A 167 -23.85 1.16 -1.32
N ILE A 168 -24.33 2.29 -0.81
CA ILE A 168 -23.57 3.52 -0.81
C ILE A 168 -22.21 3.37 -0.10
N ILE A 169 -22.14 2.60 0.99
CA ILE A 169 -20.92 2.39 1.77
C ILE A 169 -19.84 1.72 0.93
N SER A 170 -20.17 0.66 0.19
CA SER A 170 -19.20 0.01 -0.69
C SER A 170 -18.78 0.91 -1.86
N ARG A 171 -19.70 1.73 -2.38
CA ARG A 171 -19.41 2.67 -3.49
C ARG A 171 -18.47 3.80 -3.09
N ILE A 172 -18.56 4.31 -1.86
CA ILE A 172 -17.66 5.36 -1.38
C ILE A 172 -16.33 4.79 -0.89
N PHE A 173 -16.28 3.51 -0.50
CA PHE A 173 -15.14 2.92 0.20
C PHE A 173 -13.80 3.15 -0.51
N LEU A 174 -13.70 2.84 -1.82
CA LEU A 174 -12.48 3.03 -2.59
C LEU A 174 -11.94 4.46 -2.49
N ASN A 175 -12.83 5.46 -2.51
CA ASN A 175 -12.46 6.87 -2.41
C ASN A 175 -11.96 7.27 -1.02
N THR A 176 -12.39 6.53 0.01
CA THR A 176 -11.99 6.78 1.40
C THR A 176 -10.65 6.16 1.77
N ILE A 177 -10.07 5.31 0.92
CA ILE A 177 -8.74 4.73 1.15
C ILE A 177 -7.71 5.86 1.19
N LEU A 178 -6.88 5.86 2.23
CA LEU A 178 -5.73 6.76 2.32
C LEU A 178 -4.50 6.11 1.69
N VAL A 179 -3.71 6.90 0.98
CA VAL A 179 -2.44 6.46 0.42
C VAL A 179 -1.33 7.47 0.72
N ASP A 180 -0.08 7.00 0.71
CA ASP A 180 1.09 7.87 0.71
C ASP A 180 1.06 8.78 -0.51
N ARG A 181 1.01 10.09 -0.25
CA ARG A 181 0.85 11.13 -1.25
C ARG A 181 2.07 11.23 -2.16
N THR A 182 3.27 11.18 -1.60
CA THR A 182 4.51 11.32 -2.37
C THR A 182 4.68 10.12 -3.30
N ALA A 183 4.41 8.91 -2.81
CA ALA A 183 4.45 7.70 -3.61
C ALA A 183 3.36 7.70 -4.70
N ALA A 184 2.15 8.13 -4.37
CA ALA A 184 1.07 8.26 -5.35
C ALA A 184 1.43 9.27 -6.45
N ILE A 185 1.94 10.45 -6.09
CA ILE A 185 2.38 11.47 -7.06
C ILE A 185 3.48 10.92 -7.98
N ARG A 186 4.45 10.18 -7.43
CA ARG A 186 5.54 9.57 -8.22
C ARG A 186 5.01 8.52 -9.21
N LEU A 187 4.02 7.73 -8.83
CA LEU A 187 3.36 6.77 -9.74
C LEU A 187 2.55 7.47 -10.84
N LEU A 188 1.92 8.60 -10.51
CA LEU A 188 1.06 9.37 -11.41
C LEU A 188 1.79 10.50 -12.14
N HIS A 189 3.12 10.54 -12.14
CA HIS A 189 3.89 11.70 -12.64
C HIS A 189 3.68 11.98 -14.13
N GLU A 190 3.31 10.98 -14.93
CA GLU A 190 3.01 11.13 -16.36
C GLU A 190 1.57 11.57 -16.63
N TYR A 191 0.69 11.55 -15.62
CA TYR A 191 -0.71 11.91 -15.79
C TYR A 191 -0.90 13.45 -15.75
N PRO A 192 -1.78 14.00 -16.60
CA PRO A 192 -2.22 15.39 -16.46
C PRO A 192 -3.00 15.54 -15.15
N TRP A 193 -2.86 16.69 -14.51
CA TRP A 193 -3.49 16.92 -13.20
C TRP A 193 -3.89 18.38 -12.96
N GLN A 194 -4.79 18.58 -12.01
CA GLN A 194 -5.26 19.88 -11.53
C GLN A 194 -5.15 19.98 -10.00
N GLU A 195 -5.01 21.21 -9.49
CA GLU A 195 -4.92 21.45 -8.05
C GLU A 195 -6.24 21.14 -7.35
N VAL A 196 -6.14 20.40 -6.25
CA VAL A 196 -7.26 20.08 -5.35
C VAL A 196 -6.78 20.20 -3.90
N LYS A 197 -7.70 20.09 -2.93
CA LYS A 197 -7.32 20.17 -1.51
C LYS A 197 -6.28 19.09 -1.18
N GLY A 198 -5.16 19.49 -0.59
CA GLY A 198 -4.07 18.57 -0.22
C GLY A 198 -3.14 18.18 -1.38
N LEU A 199 -3.41 18.61 -2.62
CA LEU A 199 -2.54 18.42 -3.78
C LEU A 199 -2.35 19.76 -4.52
N THR A 200 -1.35 20.51 -4.06
CA THR A 200 -0.95 21.79 -4.68
C THR A 200 0.28 21.59 -5.56
N ARG A 201 0.56 22.54 -6.45
CA ARG A 201 1.74 22.50 -7.30
C ARG A 201 3.03 22.44 -6.50
N ALA A 202 3.11 23.15 -5.38
CA ALA A 202 4.26 23.08 -4.49
C ALA A 202 4.46 21.67 -3.92
N VAL A 203 3.37 20.97 -3.56
CA VAL A 203 3.43 19.59 -3.05
C VAL A 203 3.85 18.61 -4.14
N VAL A 204 3.30 18.73 -5.35
CA VAL A 204 3.66 17.87 -6.49
C VAL A 204 5.11 18.07 -6.89
N GLU A 205 5.55 19.33 -7.03
CA GLU A 205 6.94 19.65 -7.34
C GLU A 205 7.89 19.19 -6.23
N ALA A 206 7.51 19.27 -4.95
CA ALA A 206 8.30 18.74 -3.85
C ALA A 206 8.40 17.20 -3.88
N ALA A 207 7.31 16.50 -4.17
CA ALA A 207 7.28 15.04 -4.24
C ALA A 207 8.09 14.47 -5.42
N LEU A 208 8.18 15.23 -6.53
CA LEU A 208 8.94 14.87 -7.73
C LEU A 208 10.40 15.34 -7.69
N LYS A 209 10.77 16.22 -6.76
CA LYS A 209 12.18 16.54 -6.55
C LYS A 209 12.90 15.27 -6.08
N PRO A 210 14.07 14.95 -6.65
CA PRO A 210 14.92 13.92 -6.08
C PRO A 210 15.24 14.34 -4.63
N ASP A 211 15.04 13.42 -3.69
CA ASP A 211 15.24 13.66 -2.27
C ASP A 211 16.66 14.22 -2.05
N SER A 212 16.76 15.54 -1.85
CA SER A 212 18.03 16.25 -1.61
C SER A 212 18.38 16.27 -0.11
N SER A 213 17.58 15.62 0.72
CA SER A 213 17.78 15.48 2.16
C SER A 213 18.42 14.13 2.51
N SER A 214 19.65 13.95 2.05
CA SER A 214 20.75 13.42 2.87
C SER A 214 22.07 14.07 2.47
N SER A 215 22.10 15.40 2.38
CA SER A 215 23.37 16.13 2.34
C SER A 215 23.24 17.45 3.08
N SER A 216 23.51 17.40 4.38
CA SER A 216 23.96 18.56 5.13
C SER A 216 25.47 18.45 5.31
N LEU A 217 26.22 18.74 4.25
CA LEU A 217 27.63 19.11 4.34
C LEU A 217 27.83 20.43 3.57
N PRO A 218 28.69 21.33 4.07
CA PRO A 218 28.76 22.72 3.64
C PRO A 218 29.28 22.83 2.19
N PRO A 219 29.08 23.99 1.53
CA PRO A 219 29.43 24.16 0.13
C PRO A 219 30.94 24.05 -0.04
N VAL A 220 31.40 23.00 -0.70
CA VAL A 220 32.77 22.94 -1.21
C VAL A 220 32.72 23.22 -2.69
N GLU A 221 33.39 24.32 -3.01
CA GLU A 221 33.65 24.81 -4.35
C GLU A 221 34.11 23.68 -5.28
N SER A 222 33.60 23.79 -6.50
CA SER A 222 34.10 23.18 -7.73
C SER A 222 35.58 22.79 -7.71
N ASN A 223 35.86 21.49 -7.79
CA ASN A 223 36.91 20.95 -8.65
C ASN A 223 36.63 19.47 -8.99
N PRO A 224 36.89 19.04 -10.25
CA PRO A 224 36.59 17.70 -10.71
C PRO A 224 37.76 16.76 -10.39
N SER A 225 37.54 15.66 -9.68
CA SER A 225 38.33 14.43 -9.88
C SER A 225 37.83 13.25 -9.04
N ALA A 226 37.68 12.12 -9.74
CA ALA A 226 37.85 10.73 -9.29
C ALA A 226 36.92 10.19 -8.18
N GLU A 227 36.00 9.33 -8.62
CA GLU A 227 35.34 8.27 -7.86
C GLU A 227 36.30 7.56 -6.91
N THR A 228 35.90 7.33 -5.65
CA THR A 228 36.54 6.35 -4.78
C THR A 228 35.48 5.52 -4.09
N VAL A 229 35.51 4.21 -4.38
CA VAL A 229 34.75 3.15 -3.72
C VAL A 229 35.00 3.25 -2.22
N THR A 230 33.96 3.48 -1.42
CA THR A 230 34.10 3.55 0.04
C THR A 230 34.02 2.14 0.61
N GLU A 231 35.19 1.51 0.75
CA GLU A 231 35.36 0.33 1.61
C GLU A 231 35.15 0.76 3.07
N VAL A 232 34.04 0.34 3.68
CA VAL A 232 33.80 0.53 5.12
C VAL A 232 33.70 -0.83 5.77
N LEU A 233 34.59 -1.09 6.74
CA LEU A 233 34.49 -2.26 7.63
C LEU A 233 33.21 -2.13 8.45
N ALA A 234 32.29 -3.09 8.35
CA ALA A 234 31.16 -3.18 9.28
C ALA A 234 31.64 -3.58 10.68
N GLU A 235 30.83 -3.26 11.70
CA GLU A 235 31.05 -3.64 13.12
C GLU A 235 31.21 -5.17 13.30
N ASP A 236 30.79 -5.96 12.31
CA ASP A 236 30.84 -7.42 12.28
C ASP A 236 32.14 -8.00 11.69
N GLY A 237 33.09 -7.15 11.26
CA GLY A 237 34.35 -7.56 10.63
C GLY A 237 34.25 -8.01 9.16
N LYS A 238 33.06 -7.90 8.54
CA LYS A 238 32.83 -8.19 7.11
C LYS A 238 32.97 -6.94 6.24
N LEU A 239 33.50 -7.10 5.02
CA LEU A 239 33.62 -6.01 4.04
C LEU A 239 32.23 -5.64 3.50
N VAL A 240 31.87 -4.35 3.59
CA VAL A 240 30.58 -3.84 3.07
C VAL A 240 30.79 -3.30 1.66
N PHE A 241 30.01 -3.82 0.71
CA PHE A 241 29.95 -3.28 -0.66
C PHE A 241 28.58 -2.65 -0.90
N ARG A 242 28.57 -1.34 -1.10
CA ARG A 242 27.37 -0.58 -1.50
C ARG A 242 27.38 -0.44 -3.02
N VAL A 243 26.43 -1.07 -3.68
CA VAL A 243 26.34 -1.09 -5.15
C VAL A 243 25.20 -0.18 -5.61
N PRO A 244 25.49 0.94 -6.29
CA PRO A 244 24.47 1.85 -6.82
C PRO A 244 23.54 1.17 -7.82
N ALA A 245 22.23 1.46 -7.70
CA ALA A 245 21.21 0.98 -8.64
C ALA A 245 21.54 1.32 -10.11
N ALA A 246 22.21 2.45 -10.36
CA ALA A 246 22.66 2.88 -11.69
C ALA A 246 23.57 1.86 -12.41
N LEU A 247 24.24 0.96 -11.68
CA LEU A 247 25.13 -0.04 -12.27
C LEU A 247 24.39 -1.27 -12.79
N TRP A 248 23.22 -1.61 -12.25
CA TRP A 248 22.56 -2.90 -12.51
C TRP A 248 21.08 -2.81 -12.87
N GLN A 249 20.34 -1.80 -12.42
CA GLN A 249 18.90 -1.72 -12.64
C GLN A 249 18.57 -1.49 -14.12
N GLY A 250 17.82 -2.43 -14.72
CA GLY A 250 17.36 -2.35 -16.12
C GLY A 250 18.44 -2.55 -17.19
N LYS A 251 19.68 -2.89 -16.80
CA LYS A 251 20.80 -3.09 -17.74
C LYS A 251 20.97 -4.58 -18.08
N PRO A 252 21.43 -4.92 -19.31
CA PRO A 252 21.70 -6.31 -19.66
C PRO A 252 22.94 -6.83 -18.91
N ASP A 253 22.94 -8.12 -18.55
CA ASP A 253 23.99 -8.74 -17.73
C ASP A 253 25.44 -8.39 -18.15
N PRO A 254 25.82 -8.37 -19.45
CA PRO A 254 27.18 -7.98 -19.86
C PRO A 254 27.52 -6.53 -19.53
N ALA A 255 26.56 -5.62 -19.66
CA ALA A 255 26.76 -4.20 -19.33
C ALA A 255 26.91 -3.99 -17.82
N VAL A 256 26.18 -4.77 -17.01
CA VAL A 256 26.33 -4.77 -15.54
C VAL A 256 27.71 -5.27 -15.14
N ARG A 257 28.16 -6.39 -15.72
CA ARG A 257 29.51 -6.91 -15.50
C ARG A 257 30.55 -5.84 -15.85
N ASP A 258 30.49 -5.25 -17.04
CA ASP A 258 31.52 -4.32 -17.50
C ASP A 258 31.54 -3.03 -16.68
N ALA A 259 30.38 -2.54 -16.26
CA ALA A 259 30.29 -1.38 -15.37
C ALA A 259 30.84 -1.66 -13.97
N MET A 260 30.72 -2.89 -13.45
CA MET A 260 31.17 -3.24 -12.11
C MET A 260 32.60 -3.80 -12.05
N LYS A 261 33.14 -4.34 -13.16
CA LYS A 261 34.45 -5.03 -13.21
C LYS A 261 35.61 -4.14 -12.75
N ALA A 262 35.51 -2.83 -12.92
CA ALA A 262 36.55 -1.89 -12.52
C ALA A 262 36.61 -1.66 -11.00
N SER A 263 35.47 -1.80 -10.31
CA SER A 263 35.29 -1.27 -8.96
C SER A 263 34.84 -2.31 -7.93
N TYR A 264 34.44 -3.52 -8.35
CA TYR A 264 33.89 -4.55 -7.46
C TYR A 264 34.56 -5.92 -7.65
N PRO A 265 34.73 -6.69 -6.56
CA PRO A 265 35.16 -8.08 -6.66
C PRO A 265 34.17 -8.93 -7.46
N ARG A 266 34.68 -9.98 -8.11
CA ARG A 266 33.87 -10.89 -8.95
C ARG A 266 32.76 -11.58 -8.17
N ALA A 267 32.97 -11.82 -6.88
CA ALA A 267 31.96 -12.35 -5.97
C ALA A 267 30.75 -11.41 -5.82
N VAL A 268 30.99 -10.11 -5.68
CA VAL A 268 29.94 -9.08 -5.61
C VAL A 268 29.21 -8.99 -6.95
N ILE A 269 29.94 -8.99 -8.07
CA ILE A 269 29.35 -8.97 -9.41
C ILE A 269 28.47 -10.20 -9.64
N ALA A 270 28.92 -11.39 -9.23
CA ALA A 270 28.15 -12.64 -9.34
C ALA A 270 26.86 -12.58 -8.51
N TYR A 271 26.94 -12.05 -7.28
CA TYR A 271 25.78 -11.88 -6.41
C TYR A 271 24.73 -10.95 -7.05
N VAL A 272 25.16 -9.78 -7.55
CA VAL A 272 24.28 -8.80 -8.20
C VAL A 272 23.61 -9.38 -9.44
N LEU A 273 24.38 -10.03 -10.32
CA LEU A 273 23.84 -10.64 -11.55
C LEU A 273 22.83 -11.76 -11.28
N LEU A 274 22.99 -12.51 -10.18
CA LEU A 274 22.11 -13.62 -9.86
C LEU A 274 20.86 -13.20 -9.09
N HIS A 275 21.00 -12.27 -8.15
CA HIS A 275 19.93 -11.92 -7.21
C HIS A 275 19.17 -10.64 -7.57
N TRP A 276 19.81 -9.70 -8.27
CA TRP A 276 19.21 -8.38 -8.52
C TRP A 276 18.89 -8.14 -10.01
N CYS A 277 19.66 -8.74 -10.92
CA CYS A 277 19.32 -8.72 -12.34
C CYS A 277 18.27 -9.80 -12.64
N GLY A 278 17.03 -9.37 -12.92
CA GLY A 278 15.89 -10.24 -13.23
C GLY A 278 15.94 -10.91 -14.62
N PRO A 279 15.01 -11.85 -14.92
CA PRO A 279 15.01 -12.70 -16.11
C PRO A 279 14.67 -12.00 -17.44
N GLY A 280 14.76 -10.66 -17.52
CA GLY A 280 14.36 -9.85 -18.68
C GLY A 280 15.36 -9.79 -19.85
N SER A 281 16.39 -10.64 -19.85
CA SER A 281 17.34 -10.78 -20.95
C SER A 281 16.80 -11.78 -21.99
N PRO A 282 16.66 -11.43 -23.28
CA PRO A 282 16.18 -12.34 -24.31
C PRO A 282 17.29 -13.33 -24.68
N GLY A 283 17.35 -14.44 -23.95
CA GLY A 283 18.28 -15.55 -24.19
C GLY A 283 17.61 -16.90 -23.91
N PRO A 284 17.90 -17.95 -24.68
CA PRO A 284 17.20 -19.24 -24.57
C PRO A 284 17.42 -19.98 -23.24
N ASP A 285 18.42 -19.57 -22.43
CA ASP A 285 18.88 -20.30 -21.25
C ASP A 285 18.34 -19.78 -19.90
N HIS A 286 17.49 -18.73 -19.89
CA HIS A 286 17.11 -18.03 -18.65
C HIS A 286 15.94 -18.66 -17.84
N LYS A 287 15.34 -19.76 -18.30
CA LYS A 287 14.09 -20.27 -17.70
C LYS A 287 14.26 -21.14 -16.45
N THR A 288 15.48 -21.55 -16.11
CA THR A 288 15.74 -22.39 -14.92
C THR A 288 16.82 -21.78 -14.02
N PRO A 289 16.73 -21.97 -12.68
CA PRO A 289 17.78 -21.52 -11.75
C PRO A 289 19.18 -22.06 -12.10
N GLN A 290 19.25 -23.27 -12.68
CA GLN A 290 20.50 -23.85 -13.18
C GLN A 290 21.00 -23.13 -14.45
N GLY A 291 20.13 -22.80 -15.40
CA GLY A 291 20.49 -22.07 -16.62
C GLY A 291 21.01 -20.65 -16.33
N ARG A 292 20.41 -19.95 -15.35
CA ARG A 292 20.90 -18.63 -14.91
C ARG A 292 22.30 -18.69 -14.31
N LYS A 293 22.58 -19.67 -13.44
CA LYS A 293 23.94 -19.87 -12.89
C LYS A 293 24.96 -20.20 -13.97
N THR A 294 24.60 -21.03 -14.96
CA THR A 294 25.47 -21.31 -16.11
C THR A 294 25.73 -20.07 -16.94
N HIS A 295 24.72 -19.22 -17.18
CA HIS A 295 24.85 -17.96 -17.92
C HIS A 295 25.77 -16.96 -17.21
N VAL A 296 25.55 -16.71 -15.91
CA VAL A 296 26.41 -15.83 -15.10
C VAL A 296 27.84 -16.39 -15.03
N GLY A 297 27.98 -17.71 -14.90
CA GLY A 297 29.28 -18.37 -14.94
C GLY A 297 30.02 -18.16 -16.26
N ARG A 298 29.33 -18.31 -17.40
CA ARG A 298 29.91 -18.01 -18.72
C ARG A 298 30.33 -16.55 -18.83
N LEU A 299 29.53 -15.64 -18.29
CA LEU A 299 29.79 -14.20 -18.37
C LEU A 299 31.00 -13.77 -17.53
N LEU A 300 31.24 -14.45 -16.41
CA LEU A 300 32.33 -14.18 -15.48
C LEU A 300 33.55 -15.08 -15.67
N ALA A 301 33.51 -16.10 -16.52
CA ALA A 301 34.65 -16.98 -16.76
C ALA A 301 35.77 -16.25 -17.52
N GLU A 302 37.02 -16.46 -17.09
CA GLU A 302 38.20 -15.99 -17.83
C GLU A 302 38.58 -16.91 -18.99
N LYS A 303 38.09 -18.14 -18.96
CA LYS A 303 38.40 -19.21 -19.91
C LYS A 303 37.13 -19.97 -20.23
N GLU A 304 37.01 -20.44 -21.46
CA GLU A 304 35.90 -21.31 -21.83
C GLU A 304 36.08 -22.68 -21.20
N TYR A 305 35.10 -23.08 -20.37
CA TYR A 305 35.00 -24.44 -19.86
C TYR A 305 34.26 -25.33 -20.86
N ARG A 306 34.67 -26.60 -20.95
CA ARG A 306 34.06 -27.60 -21.85
C ARG A 306 32.69 -28.08 -21.37
N ASP A 307 32.36 -27.90 -20.09
CA ASP A 307 31.16 -28.44 -19.47
C ASP A 307 30.38 -27.36 -18.68
N GLU A 308 29.04 -27.44 -18.72
CA GLU A 308 28.16 -26.51 -18.02
C GLU A 308 28.21 -26.61 -16.49
N LYS A 309 28.74 -27.72 -15.96
CA LYS A 309 28.90 -27.94 -14.52
C LYS A 309 30.03 -27.07 -13.96
N SER A 310 31.12 -26.91 -14.69
CA SER A 310 32.24 -26.03 -14.32
C SER A 310 31.83 -24.57 -14.14
N TYR A 311 31.01 -24.01 -15.03
CA TYR A 311 30.48 -22.64 -14.90
C TYR A 311 29.62 -22.47 -13.64
N ARG A 312 28.80 -23.47 -13.31
CA ARG A 312 27.97 -23.44 -12.10
C ARG A 312 28.81 -23.52 -10.83
N ASN A 313 29.80 -24.42 -10.79
CA ASN A 313 30.72 -24.54 -9.66
C ASN A 313 31.52 -23.27 -9.42
N GLN A 314 31.90 -22.56 -10.49
CA GLN A 314 32.58 -21.26 -10.40
C GLN A 314 31.67 -20.23 -9.70
N VAL A 315 30.41 -20.12 -10.13
CA VAL A 315 29.44 -19.21 -9.50
C VAL A 315 29.17 -19.61 -8.04
N ASP A 316 29.04 -20.89 -7.73
CA ASP A 316 28.85 -21.35 -6.36
C ASP A 316 30.06 -21.03 -5.46
N THR A 317 31.27 -21.02 -6.02
CA THR A 317 32.48 -20.60 -5.30
C THR A 317 32.46 -19.08 -5.05
N LEU A 318 32.08 -18.30 -6.06
CA LEU A 318 31.95 -16.84 -5.95
C LEU A 318 30.85 -16.42 -4.97
N LEU A 319 29.75 -17.16 -4.88
CA LEU A 319 28.69 -16.90 -3.89
C LEU A 319 29.13 -17.24 -2.47
N LYS A 320 29.89 -18.32 -2.27
CA LYS A 320 30.50 -18.62 -0.96
C LYS A 320 31.47 -17.53 -0.52
N GLU A 321 32.19 -16.92 -1.46
CA GLU A 321 33.03 -15.77 -1.19
C GLU A 321 32.18 -14.52 -0.88
N ALA A 322 31.06 -14.34 -1.58
CA ALA A 322 30.11 -13.26 -1.32
C ALA A 322 29.45 -13.33 0.06
N ASP A 323 29.30 -14.52 0.66
CA ASP A 323 28.79 -14.69 2.03
C ASP A 323 29.71 -14.06 3.10
N ALA A 324 30.98 -13.83 2.77
CA ALA A 324 31.92 -13.09 3.61
C ALA A 324 31.75 -11.56 3.51
N TYR A 325 30.89 -11.10 2.59
CA TYR A 325 30.64 -9.69 2.33
C TYR A 325 29.23 -9.28 2.72
N THR A 326 29.07 -8.01 3.09
CA THR A 326 27.76 -7.39 3.27
C THR A 326 27.46 -6.57 2.02
N ILE A 327 26.65 -7.12 1.11
CA ILE A 327 26.34 -6.48 -0.18
C ILE A 327 24.99 -5.77 -0.07
N LEU A 328 25.02 -4.44 -0.16
CA LEU A 328 23.85 -3.58 0.00
C LEU A 328 23.57 -2.79 -1.27
N GLN A 329 22.29 -2.56 -1.54
CA GLN A 329 21.89 -1.60 -2.57
C GLN A 329 22.16 -0.19 -2.05
N ALA A 330 22.85 0.63 -2.85
CA ALA A 330 23.19 2.02 -2.51
C ALA A 330 22.16 3.01 -3.03
#